data_AF-A0A973AMC0-F1
#
_entry.id   AF-A0A973AMC0-F1
#
_cell.length_a   1.000
_cell.length_b   1.000
_cell.length_c   1.000
_cell.angle_alpha   90.00
_cell.angle_beta   90.00
_cell.angle_gamma   90.00
#
_symmetry.space_group_name_H-M   'P 1'
#
loop_
_entity.id
_entity.type
_entity.pdbx_description
1 polymer ?
#
loop_
_entity_poly.entity_id
_entity_poly.type
_entity_poly.pdbx_seq_one_letter_code
_entity_poly.pdbx_strand_id
1 'polypeptide(L)'
;MEGMTGRDSLIINQLTGRAAAALAAAEDLLAQARHAVSERTSRDGRPDSGLLETNQFAAHGLAWMATYVEGLRQMLGWGQRLQAAEQFGELEQLILQAAFGEYLKQLTGGIAISQVEIVRPADLGISEQAVAAFHTPQTALLMNAGNTDAVRMRIAALIEDGHFGQLGLGDEMPDMVRDQFHRFADEQVTPHAHGWHLKDQLIPMEVVDQMCEMGVFGLTVPEQDGGLGMGKLAMCVVTEELSRGYIGVGSLGTRSEIAAELIRLGGTDAQKEKYLPKIAAGEILPPAVFT
;
A
#
# COMPACT_ATOMS: atom_id res chain seq x y z
N MET A 1 -11.57 -31.11 -16.29
CA MET A 1 -10.37 -30.77 -17.08
C MET A 1 -10.83 -29.93 -18.26
N GLU A 2 -11.41 -28.76 -17.97
CA GLU A 2 -11.87 -27.77 -18.94
C GLU A 2 -11.39 -26.42 -18.40
N GLY A 3 -10.60 -25.68 -19.17
CA GLY A 3 -10.11 -24.37 -18.72
C GLY A 3 -8.79 -23.89 -19.32
N MET A 4 -8.02 -24.72 -20.02
CA MET A 4 -6.80 -24.30 -20.72
C MET A 4 -7.08 -24.12 -22.20
N THR A 5 -7.21 -22.87 -22.65
CA THR A 5 -7.15 -22.54 -24.07
C THR A 5 -5.69 -22.42 -24.47
N GLY A 6 -5.21 -23.32 -25.33
CA GLY A 6 -3.84 -23.32 -25.85
C GLY A 6 -2.82 -23.91 -24.88
N ARG A 7 -1.86 -24.66 -25.40
CA ARG A 7 -0.95 -25.52 -24.62
C ARG A 7 0.14 -24.78 -23.82
N ASP A 8 0.24 -23.44 -23.83
CA ASP A 8 1.42 -22.73 -23.28
C ASP A 8 1.14 -21.41 -22.51
N SER A 9 -0.11 -21.04 -22.19
CA SER A 9 -0.35 -19.79 -21.43
C SER A 9 -0.33 -20.02 -19.92
N LEU A 10 0.54 -19.29 -19.21
CA LEU A 10 0.61 -19.25 -17.74
C LEU A 10 -0.52 -18.42 -17.10
N ILE A 11 -1.26 -17.65 -17.91
CA ILE A 11 -2.32 -16.77 -17.45
C ILE A 11 -3.61 -17.56 -17.25
N ILE A 12 -4.24 -17.36 -16.09
CA ILE A 12 -5.55 -17.96 -15.80
C ILE A 12 -6.64 -17.30 -16.64
N ASN A 13 -7.39 -18.11 -17.39
CA ASN A 13 -8.51 -17.63 -18.20
C ASN A 13 -9.60 -16.95 -17.38
N GLN A 14 -10.16 -15.85 -17.91
CA GLN A 14 -11.18 -15.04 -17.23
C GLN A 14 -10.73 -14.56 -15.84
N LEU A 15 -9.45 -14.18 -15.71
CA LEU A 15 -8.79 -13.89 -14.43
C LEU A 15 -9.58 -12.95 -13.53
N THR A 16 -9.98 -11.77 -14.03
CA THR A 16 -10.69 -10.75 -13.23
C THR A 16 -12.05 -11.26 -12.72
N GLY A 17 -12.79 -12.03 -13.52
CA GLY A 17 -14.04 -12.65 -13.09
C GLY A 17 -13.84 -13.73 -12.02
N ARG A 18 -12.77 -14.52 -12.13
CA ARG A 18 -12.44 -15.55 -11.13
C ARG A 18 -11.92 -14.94 -9.83
N ALA A 19 -11.10 -13.89 -9.94
CA ALA A 19 -10.61 -13.11 -8.81
C ALA A 19 -11.77 -12.44 -8.06
N ALA A 20 -12.78 -11.90 -8.76
CA ALA A 20 -13.99 -11.36 -8.13
C ALA A 20 -14.76 -12.41 -7.32
N ALA A 21 -14.95 -13.61 -7.87
CA ALA A 21 -15.61 -14.70 -7.15
C ALA A 21 -14.79 -15.19 -5.94
N ALA A 22 -13.47 -15.24 -6.05
CA ALA A 22 -12.59 -15.60 -4.95
C ALA A 22 -12.54 -14.52 -3.85
N LEU A 23 -12.59 -13.24 -4.22
CA LEU A 23 -12.69 -12.12 -3.29
C LEU A 23 -13.99 -12.22 -2.47
N ALA A 24 -15.13 -12.53 -3.10
CA ALA A 24 -16.38 -12.71 -2.37
C ALA A 24 -16.26 -13.80 -1.28
N ALA A 25 -15.62 -14.93 -1.59
CA ALA A 25 -15.36 -15.98 -0.60
C ALA A 25 -14.43 -15.50 0.54
N ALA A 26 -13.42 -14.66 0.24
CA ALA A 26 -12.55 -14.07 1.24
C ALA A 26 -13.29 -13.05 2.14
N GLU A 27 -14.21 -12.26 1.56
CA GLU A 27 -15.07 -11.32 2.29
C GLU A 27 -16.02 -12.05 3.24
N ASP A 28 -16.61 -13.17 2.80
CA ASP A 28 -17.43 -14.03 3.66
C ASP A 28 -16.63 -14.60 4.83
N LEU A 29 -15.41 -15.10 4.57
CA LEU A 29 -14.51 -15.61 5.63
C LEU A 29 -14.15 -14.49 6.62
N LEU A 30 -13.87 -13.28 6.15
CA LEU A 30 -13.60 -12.11 7.00
C LEU A 30 -14.82 -11.72 7.84
N ALA A 31 -16.03 -11.82 7.28
CA ALA A 31 -17.26 -11.55 8.02
C ALA A 31 -17.45 -12.56 9.18
N GLN A 32 -17.14 -13.84 8.94
CA GLN A 32 -17.14 -14.86 10.00
C GLN A 32 -16.10 -14.55 11.09
N ALA A 33 -14.87 -14.19 10.69
CA ALA A 33 -13.82 -13.78 11.62
C ALA A 33 -14.24 -12.57 12.47
N ARG A 34 -14.82 -11.55 11.83
CA ARG A 34 -15.31 -10.35 12.51
C ARG A 34 -16.38 -10.69 13.54
N HIS A 35 -17.34 -11.54 13.19
CA HIS A 35 -18.36 -12.01 14.12
C HIS A 35 -17.75 -12.70 15.33
N ALA A 36 -16.94 -13.74 15.11
CA ALA A 36 -16.35 -14.56 16.18
C ALA A 36 -15.38 -13.77 17.08
N VAL A 37 -14.62 -12.83 16.52
CA VAL A 37 -13.77 -11.92 17.32
C VAL A 37 -14.62 -10.94 18.11
N SER A 38 -15.66 -10.36 17.51
CA SER A 38 -16.54 -9.42 18.20
C SER A 38 -17.24 -10.05 19.40
N GLU A 39 -17.66 -11.33 19.32
CA GLU A 39 -18.31 -12.05 20.43
C GLU A 39 -17.43 -12.14 21.69
N ARG A 40 -16.10 -12.20 21.52
CA ARG A 40 -15.15 -12.31 22.65
C ARG A 40 -14.47 -10.99 23.03
N THR A 41 -14.56 -9.96 22.20
CA THR A 41 -13.97 -8.62 22.47
C THR A 41 -15.00 -7.56 22.86
N SER A 42 -16.28 -7.92 22.96
CA SER A 42 -17.35 -6.96 23.21
C SER A 42 -18.19 -7.33 24.43
N ARG A 43 -18.69 -6.31 25.12
CA ARG A 43 -19.67 -6.41 26.22
C ARG A 43 -20.87 -5.52 25.87
N ASP A 44 -22.07 -6.06 25.99
CA ASP A 44 -23.33 -5.35 25.68
C ASP A 44 -23.33 -4.72 24.27
N GLY A 45 -22.74 -5.42 23.30
CA GLY A 45 -22.66 -4.99 21.90
C GLY A 45 -21.64 -3.88 21.62
N ARG A 46 -20.75 -3.55 22.56
CA ARG A 46 -19.68 -2.55 22.39
C ARG A 46 -18.31 -3.16 22.67
N PRO A 47 -17.25 -2.72 21.97
CA PRO A 47 -15.89 -3.13 22.30
C PRO A 47 -15.56 -2.85 23.77
N ASP A 48 -15.00 -3.84 24.46
CA ASP A 48 -14.57 -3.77 25.85
C ASP A 48 -13.04 -3.83 25.89
N SER A 49 -12.41 -2.85 26.55
CA SER A 49 -10.95 -2.71 26.52
C SER A 49 -10.23 -3.88 27.20
N GLY A 50 -10.77 -4.41 28.29
CA GLY A 50 -10.18 -5.55 28.99
C GLY A 50 -10.31 -6.84 28.19
N LEU A 51 -11.43 -7.03 27.50
CA LEU A 51 -11.62 -8.15 26.58
C LEU A 51 -10.74 -8.05 25.34
N LEU A 52 -10.55 -6.84 24.79
CA LEU A 52 -9.61 -6.59 23.69
C LEU A 52 -8.16 -6.90 24.11
N GLU A 53 -7.74 -6.50 25.31
CA GLU A 53 -6.40 -6.80 25.83
C GLU A 53 -6.21 -8.32 26.01
N THR A 54 -7.19 -8.99 26.61
CA THR A 54 -7.14 -10.45 26.81
C THR A 54 -7.12 -11.23 25.48
N ASN A 55 -7.80 -10.71 24.46
CA ASN A 55 -7.90 -11.33 23.13
C ASN A 55 -7.08 -10.58 22.06
N GLN A 56 -5.99 -9.92 22.46
CA GLN A 56 -5.23 -9.02 21.58
C GLN A 56 -4.74 -9.71 20.32
N PHE A 57 -4.23 -10.94 20.44
CA PHE A 57 -3.76 -11.71 19.28
C PHE A 57 -4.85 -11.91 18.23
N ALA A 58 -6.08 -12.21 18.67
CA ALA A 58 -7.22 -12.35 17.78
C ALA A 58 -7.70 -11.01 17.20
N ALA A 59 -7.68 -9.94 17.99
CA ALA A 59 -8.03 -8.59 17.53
C ALA A 59 -7.05 -8.08 16.46
N HIS A 60 -5.75 -8.25 16.69
CA HIS A 60 -4.70 -7.94 15.70
C HIS A 60 -4.82 -8.86 14.48
N GLY A 61 -5.05 -10.15 14.71
CA GLY A 61 -5.27 -11.13 13.66
C GLY A 61 -6.44 -10.77 12.73
N LEU A 62 -7.54 -10.27 13.30
CA LEU A 62 -8.66 -9.75 12.52
C LEU A 62 -8.26 -8.55 11.66
N ALA A 63 -7.46 -7.63 12.20
CA ALA A 63 -6.95 -6.49 11.46
C ALA A 63 -6.06 -6.94 10.29
N TRP A 64 -5.16 -7.90 10.50
CA TRP A 64 -4.32 -8.48 9.45
C TRP A 64 -5.13 -9.20 8.37
N MET A 65 -6.13 -10.00 8.76
CA MET A 65 -7.05 -10.63 7.82
C MET A 65 -7.82 -9.60 6.99
N ALA A 66 -8.30 -8.52 7.63
CA ALA A 66 -8.96 -7.42 6.94
C ALA A 66 -8.02 -6.73 5.95
N THR A 67 -6.75 -6.50 6.31
CA THR A 67 -5.72 -5.96 5.43
C THR A 67 -5.50 -6.84 4.20
N TYR A 68 -5.47 -8.17 4.36
CA TYR A 68 -5.29 -9.10 3.24
C TYR A 68 -6.47 -9.06 2.28
N VAL A 69 -7.70 -9.08 2.81
CA VAL A 69 -8.93 -8.99 2.00
C VAL A 69 -9.02 -7.64 1.29
N GLU A 70 -8.66 -6.54 1.96
CA GLU A 70 -8.56 -5.22 1.33
C GLU A 70 -7.49 -5.21 0.23
N GLY A 71 -6.33 -5.82 0.46
CA GLY A 71 -5.28 -5.96 -0.55
C GLY A 71 -5.79 -6.68 -1.80
N LEU A 72 -6.51 -7.80 -1.65
CA LEU A 72 -7.15 -8.51 -2.77
C LEU A 72 -8.17 -7.62 -3.50
N ARG A 73 -8.98 -6.85 -2.76
CA ARG A 73 -9.96 -5.91 -3.33
C ARG A 73 -9.27 -4.83 -4.15
N GLN A 74 -8.21 -4.20 -3.63
CA GLN A 74 -7.48 -3.15 -4.32
C GLN A 74 -6.71 -3.69 -5.53
N MET A 75 -6.11 -4.87 -5.44
CA MET A 75 -5.45 -5.54 -6.57
C MET A 75 -6.44 -5.86 -7.69
N LEU A 76 -7.62 -6.39 -7.36
CA LEU A 76 -8.67 -6.62 -8.35
C LEU A 76 -9.13 -5.30 -8.99
N GLY A 77 -9.36 -4.27 -8.18
CA GLY A 77 -9.74 -2.94 -8.67
C GLY A 77 -8.69 -2.34 -9.61
N TRP A 78 -7.40 -2.48 -9.28
CA TRP A 78 -6.28 -2.09 -10.15
C TRP A 78 -6.31 -2.84 -11.48
N GLY A 79 -6.40 -4.17 -11.45
CA GLY A 79 -6.47 -4.99 -12.67
C GLY A 79 -7.68 -4.64 -13.54
N GLN A 80 -8.85 -4.38 -12.94
CA GLN A 80 -10.05 -3.96 -13.66
C GLN A 80 -9.91 -2.58 -14.32
N ARG A 81 -9.29 -1.61 -13.63
CA ARG A 81 -9.03 -0.28 -14.20
C ARG A 81 -8.06 -0.36 -15.37
N LEU A 82 -6.95 -1.09 -15.22
CA LEU A 82 -6.01 -1.32 -16.32
C LEU A 82 -6.67 -2.06 -17.49
N GLN A 83 -7.56 -3.02 -17.21
CA GLN A 83 -8.26 -3.75 -18.27
C GLN A 83 -9.18 -2.82 -19.05
N ALA A 84 -9.88 -1.91 -18.38
CA ALA A 84 -10.71 -0.90 -19.01
C ALA A 84 -9.90 0.13 -19.83
N ALA A 85 -8.67 0.41 -19.40
CA ALA A 85 -7.73 1.30 -20.09
C ALA A 85 -6.88 0.59 -21.16
N GLU A 86 -7.12 -0.69 -21.45
CA GLU A 86 -6.33 -1.51 -22.39
C GLU A 86 -4.84 -1.62 -22.01
N GLN A 87 -4.51 -1.46 -20.72
CA GLN A 87 -3.16 -1.52 -20.14
C GLN A 87 -2.91 -2.77 -19.29
N PHE A 88 -3.85 -3.74 -19.29
CA PHE A 88 -3.74 -4.97 -18.50
C PHE A 88 -2.95 -6.05 -19.25
N GLY A 89 -1.64 -5.83 -19.33
CA GLY A 89 -0.69 -6.68 -20.05
C GLY A 89 -0.41 -8.03 -19.38
N GLU A 90 0.59 -8.73 -19.90
CA GLU A 90 1.00 -10.04 -19.37
C GLU A 90 1.51 -9.92 -17.93
N LEU A 91 2.41 -8.97 -17.66
CA LEU A 91 2.99 -8.78 -16.35
C LEU A 91 1.92 -8.45 -15.31
N GLU A 92 0.99 -7.55 -15.63
CA GLU A 92 -0.07 -7.13 -14.72
C GLU A 92 -1.02 -8.29 -14.38
N GLN A 93 -1.36 -9.12 -15.38
CA GLN A 93 -2.16 -10.33 -15.16
C GLN A 93 -1.44 -11.33 -14.26
N LEU A 94 -0.14 -11.55 -14.48
CA LEU A 94 0.67 -12.46 -13.67
C LEU A 94 0.80 -11.97 -12.22
N ILE A 95 1.02 -10.66 -12.02
CA ILE A 95 1.03 -10.03 -10.68
C ILE A 95 -0.32 -10.24 -9.98
N LEU A 96 -1.44 -9.98 -10.66
CA LEU A 96 -2.77 -10.14 -10.07
C LEU A 96 -3.03 -11.59 -9.63
N GLN A 97 -2.76 -12.58 -10.49
CA GLN A 97 -2.99 -13.98 -10.13
C GLN A 97 -2.02 -14.47 -9.06
N ALA A 98 -0.77 -13.96 -9.02
CA ALA A 98 0.19 -14.30 -7.99
C ALA A 98 -0.24 -13.76 -6.63
N ALA A 99 -0.71 -12.51 -6.58
CA ALA A 99 -1.26 -11.90 -5.37
C ALA A 99 -2.45 -12.69 -4.83
N PHE A 100 -3.42 -13.02 -5.68
CA PHE A 100 -4.55 -13.88 -5.29
C PHE A 100 -4.11 -15.27 -4.86
N GLY A 101 -3.19 -15.90 -5.61
CA GLY A 101 -2.70 -17.24 -5.29
C GLY A 101 -2.00 -17.31 -3.95
N GLU A 102 -1.26 -16.26 -3.57
CA GLU A 102 -0.55 -16.19 -2.30
C GLU A 102 -1.49 -15.81 -1.13
N TYR A 103 -2.25 -14.73 -1.28
CA TYR A 103 -3.02 -14.19 -0.15
C TYR A 103 -4.19 -15.09 0.21
N LEU A 104 -4.82 -15.77 -0.77
CA LEU A 104 -5.84 -16.77 -0.49
C LEU A 104 -5.28 -17.98 0.28
N LYS A 105 -4.05 -18.40 -0.01
CA LYS A 105 -3.38 -19.47 0.76
C LYS A 105 -3.13 -19.04 2.20
N GLN A 106 -2.65 -17.81 2.41
CA GLN A 106 -2.36 -17.31 3.75
C GLN A 106 -3.64 -17.09 4.59
N LEU A 107 -4.76 -16.72 3.98
CA LEU A 107 -6.05 -16.58 4.69
C LEU A 107 -6.48 -17.88 5.41
N THR A 108 -6.17 -19.06 4.87
CA THR A 108 -6.48 -20.35 5.51
C THR A 108 -5.27 -21.05 6.12
N GLY A 109 -4.07 -20.81 5.60
CA GLY A 109 -2.82 -21.45 6.04
C GLY A 109 -2.10 -20.72 7.18
N GLY A 110 -2.41 -19.44 7.36
CA GLY A 110 -1.87 -18.57 8.39
C GLY A 110 -1.27 -17.28 7.81
N ILE A 111 -1.57 -16.15 8.45
CA ILE A 111 -1.02 -14.83 8.12
C ILE A 111 0.08 -14.52 9.13
N ALA A 112 1.26 -14.15 8.64
CA ALA A 112 2.36 -13.71 9.49
C ALA A 112 2.14 -12.25 9.93
N ILE A 113 1.81 -12.05 11.21
CA ILE A 113 1.79 -10.73 11.87
C ILE A 113 3.23 -10.26 12.08
N SER A 114 4.09 -11.20 12.49
CA SER A 114 5.53 -11.07 12.59
C SER A 114 6.18 -12.40 12.16
N GLN A 115 7.52 -12.49 12.22
CA GLN A 115 8.21 -13.75 11.87
C GLN A 115 7.83 -14.94 12.78
N VAL A 116 7.33 -14.67 14.00
CA VAL A 116 7.00 -15.70 15.00
C VAL A 116 5.52 -15.70 15.40
N GLU A 117 4.74 -14.74 14.94
CA GLU A 117 3.31 -14.62 15.22
C GLU A 117 2.52 -14.90 13.94
N ILE A 118 1.97 -16.11 13.84
CA ILE A 118 1.18 -16.54 12.69
C ILE A 118 -0.26 -16.76 13.14
N VAL A 119 -1.16 -15.86 12.74
CA VAL A 119 -2.60 -16.00 13.01
C VAL A 119 -3.22 -17.00 12.04
N ARG A 120 -4.00 -17.94 12.57
CA ARG A 120 -4.75 -18.93 11.80
C ARG A 120 -6.26 -18.76 11.99
N PRO A 121 -7.09 -19.35 11.12
CA PRO A 121 -8.55 -19.29 11.25
C PRO A 121 -9.08 -19.68 12.63
N ALA A 122 -8.50 -20.71 13.26
CA ALA A 122 -8.87 -21.16 14.60
C ALA A 122 -8.63 -20.09 15.67
N ASP A 123 -7.53 -19.32 15.57
CA ASP A 123 -7.23 -18.20 16.49
C ASP A 123 -8.27 -17.08 16.35
N LEU A 124 -8.88 -16.96 15.18
CA LEU A 124 -9.97 -16.03 14.85
C LEU A 124 -11.36 -16.56 15.23
N GLY A 125 -11.47 -17.80 15.72
CA GLY A 125 -12.75 -18.43 16.06
C GLY A 125 -13.54 -18.86 14.83
N ILE A 126 -12.89 -18.94 13.67
CA ILE A 126 -13.51 -19.41 12.43
C ILE A 126 -13.65 -20.93 12.49
N SER A 127 -14.84 -21.43 12.15
CA SER A 127 -15.12 -22.87 12.15
C SER A 127 -14.48 -23.60 10.96
N GLU A 128 -14.19 -24.88 11.13
CA GLU A 128 -13.75 -25.77 10.02
C GLU A 128 -14.74 -25.76 8.85
N GLN A 129 -16.04 -25.61 9.13
CA GLN A 129 -17.07 -25.51 8.08
C GLN A 129 -16.92 -24.21 7.27
N ALA A 130 -16.63 -23.08 7.93
CA ALA A 130 -16.39 -21.82 7.25
C ALA A 130 -15.09 -21.86 6.42
N VAL A 131 -14.03 -22.49 6.95
CA VAL A 131 -12.79 -22.74 6.18
C VAL A 131 -13.06 -23.64 4.98
N ALA A 132 -13.85 -24.71 5.13
CA ALA A 132 -14.23 -25.58 4.01
C ALA A 132 -15.04 -24.83 2.94
N ALA A 133 -15.97 -23.95 3.36
CA ALA A 133 -16.78 -23.15 2.44
C ALA A 133 -15.93 -22.15 1.62
N PHE A 134 -14.80 -21.68 2.16
CA PHE A 134 -13.86 -20.83 1.43
C PHE A 134 -13.20 -21.55 0.24
N HIS A 135 -13.07 -22.88 0.27
CA HIS A 135 -12.47 -23.68 -0.81
C HIS A 135 -13.44 -23.94 -1.99
N THR A 136 -13.90 -22.86 -2.61
CA THR A 136 -14.65 -22.88 -3.88
C THR A 136 -13.76 -23.28 -5.07
N PRO A 137 -14.32 -23.65 -6.24
CA PRO A 137 -13.52 -23.91 -7.43
C PRO A 137 -12.60 -22.75 -7.85
N GLN A 138 -13.02 -21.50 -7.62
CA GLN A 138 -12.27 -20.29 -7.99
C GLN A 138 -11.12 -20.02 -7.04
N THR A 139 -11.34 -20.12 -5.71
CA THR A 139 -10.25 -19.99 -4.74
C THR A 139 -9.26 -21.13 -4.90
N ALA A 140 -9.72 -22.37 -5.06
CA ALA A 140 -8.85 -23.52 -5.29
C ALA A 140 -8.00 -23.37 -6.56
N LEU A 141 -8.56 -22.88 -7.66
CA LEU A 141 -7.81 -22.63 -8.89
C LEU A 141 -6.71 -21.57 -8.67
N LEU A 142 -7.05 -20.42 -8.10
CA LEU A 142 -6.10 -19.33 -7.86
C LEU A 142 -5.00 -19.74 -6.88
N MET A 143 -5.37 -20.39 -5.77
CA MET A 143 -4.40 -20.91 -4.80
C MET A 143 -3.42 -21.89 -5.48
N ASN A 144 -3.90 -22.81 -6.31
CA ASN A 144 -3.04 -23.85 -6.89
C ASN A 144 -2.21 -23.36 -8.10
N ALA A 145 -2.78 -22.51 -8.95
CA ALA A 145 -2.18 -22.11 -10.22
C ALA A 145 -1.66 -20.66 -10.25
N GLY A 146 -2.14 -19.80 -9.36
CA GLY A 146 -1.88 -18.35 -9.40
C GLY A 146 -0.45 -17.96 -9.06
N ASN A 147 0.20 -18.64 -8.11
CA ASN A 147 1.58 -18.37 -7.69
C ASN A 147 2.46 -19.64 -7.78
N THR A 148 2.60 -20.18 -8.99
CA THR A 148 3.49 -21.33 -9.26
C THR A 148 4.94 -20.87 -9.51
N ASP A 149 5.87 -21.81 -9.55
CA ASP A 149 7.26 -21.54 -9.91
C ASP A 149 7.38 -20.89 -11.31
N ALA A 150 6.70 -21.46 -12.29
CA ALA A 150 6.68 -20.92 -13.65
C ALA A 150 6.13 -19.49 -13.72
N VAL A 151 5.09 -19.17 -12.94
CA VAL A 151 4.55 -17.80 -12.85
C VAL A 151 5.60 -16.85 -12.26
N ARG A 152 6.24 -17.22 -11.15
CA ARG A 152 7.28 -16.40 -10.52
C ARG A 152 8.46 -16.17 -11.45
N MET A 153 8.92 -17.22 -12.14
CA MET A 153 10.01 -17.12 -13.10
C MET A 153 9.64 -16.23 -14.29
N ARG A 154 8.38 -16.27 -14.76
CA ARG A 154 7.94 -15.38 -15.83
C ARG A 154 7.87 -13.92 -15.38
N ILE A 155 7.34 -13.65 -14.18
CA ILE A 155 7.36 -12.30 -13.59
C ILE A 155 8.80 -11.80 -13.46
N ALA A 156 9.71 -12.62 -12.93
CA ALA A 156 11.13 -12.26 -12.78
C ALA A 156 11.78 -11.90 -14.13
N ALA A 157 11.49 -12.65 -15.19
CA ALA A 157 11.99 -12.35 -16.53
C ALA A 157 11.39 -11.06 -17.12
N LEU A 158 10.14 -10.72 -16.80
CA LEU A 158 9.47 -9.52 -17.30
C LEU A 158 9.94 -8.23 -16.61
N ILE A 159 10.47 -8.33 -15.39
CA ILE A 159 10.93 -7.19 -14.59
C ILE A 159 12.46 -6.99 -14.63
N GLU A 160 13.19 -7.80 -15.42
CA GLU A 160 14.65 -7.79 -15.48
C GLU A 160 15.22 -6.40 -15.85
N ASP A 161 14.54 -5.71 -16.77
CA ASP A 161 14.92 -4.36 -17.22
C ASP A 161 14.47 -3.24 -16.25
N GLY A 162 13.96 -3.58 -15.06
CA GLY A 162 13.52 -2.63 -14.03
C GLY A 162 12.11 -2.06 -14.22
N HIS A 163 11.35 -2.58 -15.20
CA HIS A 163 9.93 -2.23 -15.37
C HIS A 163 9.03 -3.19 -14.57
N PHE A 164 8.46 -2.71 -13.47
CA PHE A 164 7.62 -3.52 -12.56
C PHE A 164 6.12 -3.48 -12.88
N GLY A 165 5.75 -3.08 -14.10
CA GLY A 165 4.38 -3.01 -14.57
C GLY A 165 3.71 -1.65 -14.38
N GLN A 166 2.47 -1.57 -14.86
CA GLN A 166 1.67 -0.35 -14.86
C GLN A 166 1.11 -0.03 -13.48
N LEU A 167 1.34 1.19 -12.98
CA LEU A 167 0.81 1.66 -11.70
C LEU A 167 -0.70 1.97 -11.78
N GLY A 168 -1.18 2.44 -12.93
CA GLY A 168 -2.58 2.79 -13.13
C GLY A 168 -3.02 3.99 -12.28
N LEU A 169 -2.17 5.03 -12.20
CA LEU A 169 -2.41 6.24 -11.40
C LEU A 169 -3.45 7.20 -12.03
N GLY A 170 -3.93 6.90 -13.24
CA GLY A 170 -4.93 7.69 -13.94
C GLY A 170 -4.29 8.72 -14.86
N ASP A 171 -4.33 9.99 -14.46
CA ASP A 171 -3.89 11.13 -15.28
C ASP A 171 -2.38 11.13 -15.56
N GLU A 172 -1.94 11.83 -16.60
CA GLU A 172 -0.51 11.97 -16.96
C GLU A 172 0.31 12.75 -15.90
N MET A 173 -0.35 13.54 -15.06
CA MET A 173 0.32 14.42 -14.08
C MET A 173 1.09 13.62 -13.01
N PRO A 174 0.49 12.63 -12.31
CA PRO A 174 1.24 11.74 -11.42
C PRO A 174 2.48 11.09 -12.04
N ASP A 175 2.42 10.66 -13.29
CA ASP A 175 3.57 10.03 -13.97
C ASP A 175 4.70 11.05 -14.23
N MET A 176 4.35 12.27 -14.66
CA MET A 176 5.34 13.35 -14.83
C MET A 176 6.00 13.74 -13.49
N VAL A 177 5.21 13.83 -12.41
CA VAL A 177 5.72 14.11 -11.06
C VAL A 177 6.66 12.99 -10.62
N ARG A 178 6.25 11.74 -10.81
CA ARG A 178 7.08 10.58 -10.51
C ARG A 178 8.43 10.66 -11.21
N ASP A 179 8.44 10.87 -12.52
CA ASP A 179 9.67 10.96 -13.32
C ASP A 179 10.60 12.09 -12.86
N GLN A 180 10.03 13.22 -12.44
CA GLN A 180 10.81 14.34 -11.90
C GLN A 180 11.52 13.97 -10.60
N PHE A 181 10.80 13.40 -9.64
CA PHE A 181 11.37 13.04 -8.34
C PHE A 181 12.24 11.78 -8.38
N HIS A 182 11.97 10.89 -9.33
CA HIS A 182 12.83 9.75 -9.64
C HIS A 182 14.23 10.22 -10.06
N ARG A 183 14.31 11.12 -11.04
CA ARG A 183 15.59 11.71 -11.48
C ARG A 183 16.28 12.46 -10.34
N PHE A 184 15.54 13.24 -9.57
CA PHE A 184 16.11 13.94 -8.42
C PHE A 184 16.74 12.98 -7.40
N ALA A 185 16.04 11.89 -7.06
CA ALA A 185 16.57 10.87 -6.15
C ALA A 185 17.84 10.22 -6.72
N ASP A 186 17.88 9.92 -8.01
CA ASP A 186 19.02 9.26 -8.66
C ASP A 186 20.24 10.15 -8.83
N GLU A 187 20.03 11.45 -9.01
CA GLU A 187 21.11 12.41 -9.23
C GLU A 187 21.61 13.04 -7.91
N GLN A 188 20.70 13.38 -6.98
CA GLN A 188 21.00 14.22 -5.82
C GLN A 188 21.01 13.46 -4.48
N VAL A 189 20.43 12.25 -4.43
CA VAL A 189 20.28 11.50 -3.17
C VAL A 189 21.10 10.22 -3.18
N THR A 190 20.77 9.28 -4.06
CA THR A 190 21.32 7.92 -4.09
C THR A 190 22.86 7.87 -4.14
N PRO A 191 23.54 8.67 -4.98
CA PRO A 191 25.01 8.63 -5.07
C PRO A 191 25.70 9.16 -3.79
N HIS A 192 24.99 9.95 -2.98
CA HIS A 192 25.55 10.68 -1.84
C HIS A 192 25.19 10.06 -0.48
N ALA A 193 24.08 9.31 -0.40
CA ALA A 193 23.55 8.74 0.83
C ALA A 193 24.58 7.90 1.61
N HIS A 194 25.36 7.06 0.93
CA HIS A 194 26.43 6.28 1.58
C HIS A 194 27.50 7.18 2.21
N GLY A 195 27.82 8.30 1.57
CA GLY A 195 28.78 9.28 2.09
C GLY A 195 28.26 9.99 3.34
N TRP A 196 26.97 10.34 3.39
CA TRP A 196 26.33 10.91 4.58
C TRP A 196 26.37 9.91 5.74
N HIS A 197 26.07 8.63 5.46
CA HIS A 197 26.11 7.56 6.44
C HIS A 197 27.51 7.38 7.03
N LEU A 198 28.54 7.23 6.20
CA LEU A 198 29.92 7.02 6.68
C LEU A 198 30.45 8.17 7.54
N LYS A 199 29.92 9.38 7.36
CA LYS A 199 30.33 10.58 8.08
C LYS A 199 29.45 10.90 9.28
N ASP A 200 28.39 10.14 9.52
CA ASP A 200 27.37 10.44 10.54
C ASP A 200 26.84 11.89 10.41
N GLN A 201 26.51 12.29 9.17
CA GLN A 201 26.06 13.64 8.86
C GLN A 201 24.55 13.68 8.63
N LEU A 202 23.96 14.82 9.00
CA LEU A 202 22.61 15.17 8.56
C LEU A 202 22.55 15.26 7.03
N ILE A 203 21.33 15.16 6.50
CA ILE A 203 21.07 15.48 5.09
C ILE A 203 21.57 16.92 4.85
N PRO A 204 22.45 17.17 3.86
CA PRO A 204 22.98 18.49 3.59
C PRO A 204 21.86 19.49 3.27
N MET A 205 22.03 20.74 3.72
CA MET A 205 21.04 21.79 3.47
C MET A 205 20.86 22.07 1.99
N GLU A 206 21.87 21.83 1.16
CA GLU A 206 21.79 21.96 -0.29
C GLU A 206 20.69 21.04 -0.89
N VAL A 207 20.50 19.85 -0.33
CA VAL A 207 19.42 18.94 -0.75
C VAL A 207 18.06 19.49 -0.31
N VAL A 208 17.98 20.04 0.90
CA VAL A 208 16.76 20.68 1.44
C VAL A 208 16.37 21.87 0.58
N ASP A 209 17.33 22.73 0.22
CA ASP A 209 17.11 23.92 -0.60
C ASP A 209 16.61 23.54 -2.00
N GLN A 210 17.17 22.50 -2.62
CA GLN A 210 16.64 21.97 -3.89
C GLN A 210 15.19 21.46 -3.74
N MET A 211 14.87 20.78 -2.64
CA MET A 211 13.48 20.36 -2.37
C MET A 211 12.53 21.54 -2.17
N CYS A 212 13.00 22.65 -1.56
CA CYS A 212 12.25 23.90 -1.47
C CYS A 212 11.95 24.46 -2.86
N GLU A 213 12.95 24.54 -3.73
CA GLU A 213 12.82 25.04 -5.11
C GLU A 213 11.85 24.18 -5.95
N MET A 214 11.83 22.87 -5.70
CA MET A 214 10.88 21.94 -6.32
C MET A 214 9.47 21.97 -5.72
N GLY A 215 9.23 22.78 -4.67
CA GLY A 215 7.92 22.94 -4.05
C GLY A 215 7.47 21.77 -3.18
N VAL A 216 8.38 20.88 -2.76
CA VAL A 216 8.05 19.66 -1.99
C VAL A 216 7.31 19.97 -0.70
N PHE A 217 7.75 21.01 0.03
CA PHE A 217 7.19 21.36 1.34
C PHE A 217 5.80 21.99 1.27
N GLY A 218 5.41 22.51 0.09
CA GLY A 218 4.11 23.10 -0.19
C GLY A 218 3.20 22.24 -1.07
N LEU A 219 3.59 21.00 -1.39
CA LEU A 219 2.96 20.19 -2.44
C LEU A 219 1.44 20.04 -2.26
N THR A 220 0.98 19.80 -1.04
CA THR A 220 -0.45 19.65 -0.70
C THR A 220 -1.08 20.89 -0.10
N VAL A 221 -0.30 21.95 0.14
CA VAL A 221 -0.80 23.20 0.72
C VAL A 221 -1.62 23.93 -0.35
N PRO A 222 -2.81 24.47 -0.04
CA PRO A 222 -3.60 25.22 -1.01
C PRO A 222 -2.81 26.40 -1.62
N GLU A 223 -3.07 26.72 -2.89
CA GLU A 223 -2.40 27.83 -3.59
C GLU A 223 -2.58 29.17 -2.87
N GLN A 224 -3.77 29.43 -2.34
CA GLN A 224 -4.09 30.62 -1.55
C GLN A 224 -3.22 30.78 -0.28
N ASP A 225 -2.66 29.67 0.21
CA ASP A 225 -1.79 29.61 1.38
C ASP A 225 -0.30 29.46 0.99
N GLY A 226 0.03 29.63 -0.30
CA GLY A 226 1.40 29.61 -0.82
C GLY A 226 1.92 28.24 -1.30
N GLY A 227 1.05 27.23 -1.42
CA GLY A 227 1.42 25.89 -1.89
C GLY A 227 1.06 25.59 -3.35
N LEU A 228 1.11 24.31 -3.72
CA LEU A 228 0.83 23.82 -5.08
C LEU A 228 -0.52 23.12 -5.24
N GLY A 229 -1.22 22.80 -4.15
CA GLY A 229 -2.56 22.22 -4.20
C GLY A 229 -2.69 20.87 -4.93
N MET A 230 -1.61 20.10 -5.09
CA MET A 230 -1.57 18.91 -5.97
C MET A 230 -2.27 17.67 -5.40
N GLY A 231 -2.69 17.73 -4.13
CA GLY A 231 -3.43 16.66 -3.47
C GLY A 231 -2.56 15.50 -2.98
N LYS A 232 -3.21 14.54 -2.31
CA LYS A 232 -2.53 13.46 -1.57
C LYS A 232 -1.91 12.40 -2.47
N LEU A 233 -2.50 12.12 -3.64
CA LEU A 233 -1.92 11.15 -4.57
C LEU A 233 -0.54 11.60 -5.08
N ALA A 234 -0.42 12.86 -5.48
CA ALA A 234 0.88 13.44 -5.85
C ALA A 234 1.87 13.34 -4.69
N MET A 235 1.44 13.63 -3.45
CA MET A 235 2.29 13.50 -2.27
C MET A 235 2.77 12.08 -1.99
N CYS A 236 1.92 11.06 -2.19
CA CYS A 236 2.36 9.67 -2.11
C CYS A 236 3.47 9.39 -3.14
N VAL A 237 3.26 9.77 -4.40
CA VAL A 237 4.24 9.57 -5.47
C VAL A 237 5.57 10.25 -5.17
N VAL A 238 5.54 11.53 -4.77
CA VAL A 238 6.76 12.28 -4.38
C VAL A 238 7.46 11.61 -3.20
N THR A 239 6.70 11.22 -2.18
CA THR A 239 7.27 10.58 -0.99
C THR A 239 7.91 9.23 -1.31
N GLU A 240 7.28 8.42 -2.17
CA GLU A 240 7.79 7.13 -2.63
C GLU A 240 9.13 7.28 -3.37
N GLU A 241 9.20 8.17 -4.37
CA GLU A 241 10.41 8.35 -5.17
C GLU A 241 11.58 8.95 -4.35
N LEU A 242 11.30 9.90 -3.45
CA LEU A 242 12.32 10.43 -2.54
C LEU A 242 12.79 9.39 -1.53
N SER A 243 11.86 8.59 -0.97
CA SER A 243 12.18 7.57 0.04
C SER A 243 12.94 6.39 -0.57
N ARG A 244 12.72 6.10 -1.86
CA ARG A 244 13.51 5.13 -2.63
C ARG A 244 15.01 5.49 -2.62
N GLY A 245 15.34 6.78 -2.73
CA GLY A 245 16.72 7.25 -2.62
C GLY A 245 17.25 7.18 -1.18
N TYR A 246 16.53 7.81 -0.24
CA TYR A 246 16.81 7.73 1.19
C TYR A 246 15.58 8.15 1.99
N ILE A 247 15.10 7.30 2.91
CA ILE A 247 13.87 7.53 3.69
C ILE A 247 13.86 8.88 4.44
N GLY A 248 15.03 9.36 4.87
CA GLY A 248 15.16 10.67 5.51
C GLY A 248 14.75 11.83 4.60
N VAL A 249 15.03 11.74 3.29
CA VAL A 249 14.67 12.77 2.30
C VAL A 249 13.16 12.79 2.08
N GLY A 250 12.52 11.64 1.89
CA GLY A 250 11.05 11.57 1.81
C GLY A 250 10.38 12.10 3.09
N SER A 251 10.96 11.79 4.25
CA SER A 251 10.45 12.24 5.55
C SER A 251 10.47 13.77 5.72
N LEU A 252 11.39 14.49 5.07
CA LEU A 252 11.40 15.97 5.11
C LEU A 252 10.08 16.53 4.55
N GLY A 253 9.62 16.01 3.40
CA GLY A 253 8.34 16.40 2.79
C GLY A 253 7.15 16.03 3.67
N THR A 254 7.10 14.78 4.16
CA THR A 254 6.03 14.31 5.06
C THR A 254 5.91 15.14 6.33
N ARG A 255 7.02 15.75 6.79
CA ARG A 255 7.03 16.59 7.99
C ARG A 255 6.35 17.92 7.80
N SER A 256 6.65 18.60 6.71
CA SER A 256 5.94 19.81 6.32
C SER A 256 4.48 19.53 5.97
N GLU A 257 4.18 18.43 5.27
CA GLU A 257 2.80 18.04 4.93
C GLU A 257 1.91 17.91 6.17
N ILE A 258 2.32 17.11 7.15
CA ILE A 258 1.52 16.86 8.36
C ILE A 258 1.39 18.13 9.20
N ALA A 259 2.45 18.92 9.33
CA ALA A 259 2.41 20.17 10.09
C ALA A 259 1.47 21.20 9.42
N ALA A 260 1.55 21.32 8.10
CA ALA A 260 0.66 22.19 7.34
C ALA A 260 -0.80 21.71 7.44
N GLU A 261 -1.07 20.41 7.37
CA GLU A 261 -2.41 19.86 7.54
C GLU A 261 -2.98 20.11 8.94
N LEU A 262 -2.16 19.94 9.98
CA LEU A 262 -2.54 20.28 11.36
C LEU A 262 -2.97 21.74 11.49
N ILE A 263 -2.19 22.68 10.95
CA ILE A 263 -2.48 24.12 11.00
C ILE A 263 -3.69 24.46 10.13
N ARG A 264 -3.82 23.85 8.95
CA ARG A 264 -4.96 24.08 8.05
C ARG A 264 -6.28 23.65 8.68
N LEU A 265 -6.30 22.49 9.34
CA LEU A 265 -7.50 21.92 9.95
C LEU A 265 -7.83 22.51 11.32
N GLY A 266 -6.81 22.79 12.15
CA GLY A 266 -7.00 23.19 13.55
C GLY A 266 -6.55 24.60 13.91
N GLY A 267 -5.87 25.31 13.01
CA GLY A 267 -5.32 26.64 13.27
C GLY A 267 -6.35 27.76 13.11
N THR A 268 -6.12 28.87 13.81
CA THR A 268 -6.82 30.14 13.57
C THR A 268 -6.35 30.78 12.26
N ASP A 269 -7.12 31.72 11.72
CA ASP A 269 -6.75 32.42 10.48
C ASP A 269 -5.38 33.11 10.60
N ALA A 270 -5.11 33.76 11.73
CA ALA A 270 -3.81 34.36 12.02
C ALA A 270 -2.67 33.34 12.08
N GLN A 271 -2.92 32.10 12.51
CA GLN A 271 -1.92 31.03 12.47
C GLN A 271 -1.69 30.54 11.04
N LYS A 272 -2.75 30.37 10.25
CA LYS A 272 -2.66 29.95 8.85
C LYS A 272 -1.86 30.95 8.03
N GLU A 273 -2.23 32.23 8.08
CA GLU A 273 -1.54 33.33 7.38
C GLU A 273 -0.06 33.42 7.77
N LYS A 274 0.27 33.16 9.05
CA LYS A 274 1.64 33.24 9.55
C LYS A 274 2.51 32.07 9.14
N TYR A 275 1.99 30.84 9.19
CA TYR A 275 2.80 29.63 9.14
C TYR A 275 2.72 28.90 7.80
N LEU A 276 1.55 28.80 7.17
CA LEU A 276 1.39 27.98 5.97
C LEU A 276 2.28 28.44 4.81
N PRO A 277 2.37 29.75 4.47
CA PRO A 277 3.23 30.19 3.37
C PRO A 277 4.71 29.89 3.64
N LYS A 278 5.15 30.01 4.90
CA LYS A 278 6.54 29.78 5.29
C LYS A 278 6.92 28.31 5.34
N ILE A 279 5.99 27.45 5.73
CA ILE A 279 6.17 25.99 5.65
C ILE A 279 6.21 25.56 4.18
N ALA A 280 5.29 26.07 3.36
CA ALA A 280 5.22 25.75 1.93
C ALA A 280 6.51 26.16 1.19
N ALA A 281 7.09 27.31 1.54
CA ALA A 281 8.36 27.79 1.02
C ALA A 281 9.61 27.09 1.60
N GLY A 282 9.46 26.22 2.61
CA GLY A 282 10.57 25.60 3.32
C GLY A 282 11.38 26.54 4.23
N GLU A 283 10.93 27.78 4.44
CA GLU A 283 11.52 28.73 5.40
C GLU A 283 11.36 28.28 6.85
N ILE A 284 10.30 27.50 7.13
CA ILE A 284 10.05 26.84 8.41
C ILE A 284 10.03 25.33 8.16
N LEU A 285 10.93 24.61 8.83
CA LEU A 285 11.00 23.15 8.83
C LEU A 285 10.46 22.61 10.17
N PRO A 286 9.20 22.13 10.22
CA PRO A 286 8.56 21.77 11.48
C PRO A 286 8.86 20.32 11.93
N PRO A 287 9.37 20.11 13.15
CA PRO A 287 9.40 18.78 13.77
C PRO A 287 8.06 18.46 14.46
N ALA A 288 7.85 17.18 14.80
CA ALA A 288 6.84 16.76 15.78
C ALA A 288 7.55 16.41 17.09
N VAL A 289 7.05 16.92 18.22
CA VAL A 289 7.64 16.72 19.55
C VAL A 289 6.57 16.16 20.49
N PHE A 290 6.32 14.84 20.41
CA PHE A 290 5.24 14.15 21.15
C PHE A 290 5.74 13.11 22.15
N THR A 291 6.62 12.20 21.73
CA THR A 291 7.18 11.10 22.53
C THR A 291 8.07 11.62 23.65
#